data_AF-A0A9P4HLK2-F1
#
_entry.id   AF-A0A9P4HLK2-F1
#
_cell.length_a   1.000
_cell.length_b   1.000
_cell.length_c   1.000
_cell.angle_alpha   90.00
_cell.angle_beta   90.00
_cell.angle_gamma   90.00
#
_symmetry.space_group_name_H-M   'P 1'
#
loop_
_entity.id
_entity.type
_entity.pdbx_description
1 polymer ?
#
loop_
_entity_poly.entity_id
_entity_poly.type
_entity_poly.pdbx_seq_one_letter_code
_entity_poly.pdbx_strand_id
1 'polypeptide(L)'
;MEVLPIVFLLVVVVNLVSGNIVPRPRSLSTNLSQNDNDFNEILFRGPEVAGGALLGRSNLPIVARDDPEDRDPSTPWSRAVCKGERLLAAMQYDHDKLAKSGVVVPVESPWDGELRQEMRDWGYKDFTEADNDLLDFGCQFDNWGFTAAFQALGISSKSSGEGVMHLDGPAVIRKQDNSLPPPVTGADFKLGMNAPSGAIFSLDLKSPSEEAKTLWGVSRVASADELPAIRYVSDITWALWNRHVNKEHGNINNVRYIFAINIANPDTEMIMEKALTKYTPGKDNGEGL
;
A
#
# COMPACT_ATOMS: atom_id res chain seq x y z
N MET A 1 24.58 -14.62 -18.83
CA MET A 1 24.00 -14.27 -17.52
C MET A 1 22.58 -13.84 -17.82
N GLU A 2 21.64 -14.78 -17.74
CA GLU A 2 20.23 -14.53 -18.04
C GLU A 2 19.57 -13.92 -16.80
N VAL A 3 18.98 -12.73 -16.96
CA VAL A 3 18.19 -12.07 -15.93
C VAL A 3 16.76 -12.59 -16.06
N LEU A 4 16.33 -13.43 -15.12
CA LEU A 4 14.95 -13.91 -15.03
C LEU A 4 14.02 -12.75 -14.61
N PRO A 5 12.87 -12.56 -15.27
CA PRO A 5 11.91 -11.54 -14.87
C PRO A 5 11.22 -11.96 -13.57
N ILE A 6 11.32 -11.11 -12.54
CA ILE A 6 10.59 -11.26 -11.28
C ILE A 6 9.14 -10.86 -11.53
N VAL A 7 8.23 -11.83 -11.46
CA VAL A 7 6.78 -11.60 -11.52
C VAL A 7 6.29 -11.29 -10.11
N PHE A 8 5.87 -10.05 -9.86
CA PHE A 8 5.20 -9.68 -8.62
C PHE A 8 3.73 -10.13 -8.68
N LEU A 9 3.31 -10.99 -7.74
CA LEU A 9 1.91 -11.32 -7.52
C LEU A 9 1.39 -10.43 -6.39
N LEU A 10 0.63 -9.39 -6.73
CA LEU A 10 -0.13 -8.62 -5.74
C LEU A 10 -1.38 -9.43 -5.36
N VAL A 11 -1.42 -9.93 -4.13
CA VAL A 11 -2.60 -10.62 -3.60
C VAL A 11 -3.29 -9.67 -2.62
N VAL A 12 -4.39 -9.07 -3.06
CA VAL A 12 -5.30 -8.32 -2.18
C VAL A 12 -6.24 -9.34 -1.53
N VAL A 13 -6.10 -9.58 -0.23
CA VAL A 13 -7.04 -10.42 0.53
C VAL A 13 -8.02 -9.52 1.27
N VAL A 14 -9.27 -9.51 0.83
CA VAL A 14 -10.35 -8.72 1.42
C VAL A 14 -11.04 -9.56 2.51
N ASN A 15 -11.08 -9.05 3.73
CA ASN A 15 -11.96 -9.59 4.78
C ASN A 15 -13.34 -8.94 4.65
N LEU A 16 -14.30 -9.68 4.08
CA LEU A 16 -15.72 -9.40 4.32
C LEU A 16 -16.12 -10.13 5.60
N VAL A 17 -16.06 -9.43 6.74
CA VAL A 17 -16.54 -10.00 8.01
C VAL A 17 -18.08 -9.94 8.01
N SER A 18 -18.70 -11.00 7.51
CA SER A 18 -20.10 -11.31 7.82
C SER A 18 -20.19 -11.82 9.27
N GLY A 19 -20.51 -10.90 10.18
CA GLY A 19 -21.16 -11.16 11.47
C GLY A 19 -20.50 -12.17 12.41
N ASN A 20 -19.69 -11.69 13.36
CA ASN A 20 -19.97 -11.83 14.79
C ASN A 20 -19.01 -10.99 15.63
N ILE A 21 -19.59 -10.37 16.65
CA ILE A 21 -19.13 -9.26 17.48
C ILE A 21 -17.93 -9.63 18.38
N VAL A 22 -16.88 -8.80 18.37
CA VAL A 22 -15.95 -8.56 19.50
C VAL A 22 -15.62 -7.05 19.51
N PRO A 23 -15.60 -6.35 20.67
CA PRO A 23 -15.91 -4.93 20.72
C PRO A 23 -14.77 -4.02 20.25
N ARG A 24 -15.13 -3.03 19.41
CA ARG A 24 -14.29 -1.87 19.07
C ARG A 24 -13.93 -1.09 20.34
N PRO A 25 -12.67 -0.74 20.58
CA PRO A 25 -12.36 0.40 21.42
C PRO A 25 -12.94 1.64 20.76
N ARG A 26 -13.82 2.36 21.46
CA ARG A 26 -14.36 3.65 21.02
C ARG A 26 -13.22 4.66 20.83
N SER A 27 -13.02 5.13 19.61
CA SER A 27 -12.60 6.51 19.38
C SER A 27 -13.47 7.12 18.28
N LEU A 28 -14.43 7.91 18.74
CA LEU A 28 -15.14 9.01 18.10
C LEU A 28 -14.97 9.17 16.58
N SER A 29 -15.98 8.72 15.85
CA SER A 29 -16.33 9.24 14.54
C SER A 29 -17.00 10.61 14.69
N THR A 30 -16.54 11.61 13.95
CA THR A 30 -17.43 12.65 13.41
C THR A 30 -16.87 13.20 12.11
N ASN A 31 -17.62 12.94 11.04
CA ASN A 31 -17.75 13.73 9.80
C ASN A 31 -16.48 14.36 9.22
N LEU A 32 -15.96 13.77 8.14
CA LEU A 32 -15.39 14.56 7.04
C LEU A 32 -15.79 13.90 5.71
N SER A 33 -16.73 14.56 5.05
CA SER A 33 -17.02 14.36 3.64
C SER A 33 -16.08 15.24 2.80
N GLN A 34 -15.91 14.79 1.56
CA GLN A 34 -15.54 15.56 0.36
C GLN A 34 -14.05 15.79 0.04
N ASN A 35 -13.72 15.20 -1.11
CA ASN A 35 -12.79 15.63 -2.15
C ASN A 35 -11.29 15.39 -1.94
N ASP A 36 -10.84 14.20 -2.38
CA ASP A 36 -9.43 13.83 -2.56
C ASP A 36 -8.96 14.03 -4.01
N ASN A 37 -8.28 15.17 -4.24
CA ASN A 37 -7.64 15.49 -5.52
C ASN A 37 -6.09 15.50 -5.48
N ASP A 38 -5.44 15.26 -4.33
CA ASP A 38 -3.98 15.52 -4.23
C ASP A 38 -3.10 14.27 -4.33
N PHE A 39 -3.60 13.07 -4.02
CA PHE A 39 -2.87 11.82 -4.34
C PHE A 39 -2.80 11.55 -5.86
N ASN A 40 -3.51 12.38 -6.61
CA ASN A 40 -3.70 12.29 -8.04
C ASN A 40 -2.60 13.09 -8.78
N GLU A 41 -2.19 14.27 -8.31
CA GLU A 41 -1.32 15.16 -9.12
C GLU A 41 0.06 14.59 -9.49
N ILE A 42 0.68 13.76 -8.65
CA ILE A 42 2.05 13.28 -8.91
C ILE A 42 2.07 12.12 -9.92
N LEU A 43 1.00 11.32 -10.01
CA LEU A 43 0.92 10.21 -10.97
C LEU A 43 0.23 10.59 -12.29
N PHE A 44 -0.47 11.73 -12.40
CA PHE A 44 -1.37 12.02 -13.53
C PHE A 44 -0.87 12.93 -14.65
N ARG A 45 0.42 13.30 -14.69
CA ARG A 45 0.99 13.91 -15.91
C ARG A 45 1.69 12.87 -16.77
N GLY A 46 0.90 12.07 -17.49
CA GLY A 46 1.36 11.18 -18.56
C GLY A 46 0.34 11.18 -19.71
N PRO A 47 0.76 10.93 -20.96
CA PRO A 47 -0.12 11.03 -22.12
C PRO A 47 -1.25 10.01 -22.04
N GLU A 48 -2.41 10.35 -22.61
CA GLU A 48 -3.56 9.44 -22.79
C GLU A 48 -3.08 8.17 -23.52
N VAL A 49 -3.02 7.06 -22.79
CA VAL A 49 -2.75 5.75 -23.40
C VAL A 49 -4.09 5.14 -23.75
N ALA A 50 -4.35 4.99 -25.05
CA ALA A 50 -5.57 4.40 -25.57
C ALA A 50 -5.77 2.98 -25.00
N GLY A 51 -6.87 2.79 -24.27
CA GLY A 51 -7.30 1.50 -23.75
C GLY A 51 -7.51 0.50 -24.88
N GLY A 52 -6.65 -0.51 -24.93
CA GLY A 52 -6.67 -1.53 -25.97
C GLY A 52 -5.96 -2.80 -25.53
N ALA A 53 -6.75 -3.71 -24.94
CA ALA A 53 -6.52 -5.16 -24.88
C ALA A 53 -5.14 -5.66 -24.43
N LEU A 54 -4.89 -5.79 -23.12
CA LEU A 54 -3.68 -6.43 -22.59
C LEU A 54 -3.92 -7.28 -21.32
N LEU A 55 -4.94 -8.16 -21.33
CA LEU A 55 -5.03 -9.24 -20.34
C LEU A 55 -4.38 -10.51 -20.91
N GLY A 56 -3.23 -10.89 -20.34
CA GLY A 56 -2.66 -12.22 -20.48
C GLY A 56 -3.62 -13.28 -19.92
N ARG A 57 -3.73 -14.41 -20.63
CA ARG A 57 -4.72 -15.47 -20.42
C ARG A 57 -4.72 -16.03 -18.99
N SER A 58 -5.73 -15.66 -18.21
CA SER A 58 -6.46 -16.64 -17.41
C SER A 58 -7.51 -17.29 -18.34
N ASN A 59 -7.60 -18.62 -18.38
CA ASN A 59 -8.52 -19.34 -19.28
C ASN A 59 -9.99 -19.29 -18.84
N LEU A 60 -10.35 -18.42 -17.89
CA LEU A 60 -11.74 -18.21 -17.47
C LEU A 60 -12.22 -16.87 -18.04
N PRO A 61 -13.29 -16.84 -18.85
CA PRO A 61 -13.82 -15.59 -19.37
C PRO A 61 -14.40 -14.77 -18.22
N ILE A 62 -13.67 -13.71 -17.82
CA ILE A 62 -14.21 -12.68 -16.93
C ILE A 62 -15.20 -11.87 -17.76
N VAL A 63 -16.51 -12.03 -17.50
CA VAL A 63 -17.56 -11.26 -18.17
C VAL A 63 -17.78 -9.97 -17.39
N ALA A 64 -17.40 -8.83 -17.99
CA ALA A 64 -17.64 -7.50 -17.42
C ALA A 64 -19.00 -6.95 -17.90
N ARG A 65 -19.81 -6.41 -16.98
CA ARG A 65 -20.99 -5.60 -17.36
C ARG A 65 -20.55 -4.20 -17.76
N ASP A 66 -20.94 -3.69 -18.93
CA ASP A 66 -20.59 -2.31 -19.36
C ASP A 66 -21.53 -1.29 -18.68
N ASP A 67 -20.98 -0.26 -18.04
CA ASP A 67 -21.71 0.82 -17.36
C ASP A 67 -21.13 2.18 -17.80
N PRO A 68 -21.93 3.11 -18.36
CA PRO A 68 -21.45 4.42 -18.77
C PRO A 68 -20.78 5.24 -17.66
N GLU A 69 -21.19 5.09 -16.39
CA GLU A 69 -20.60 5.81 -15.25
C GLU A 69 -19.12 5.42 -15.04
N ASP A 70 -18.72 4.23 -15.51
CA ASP A 70 -17.34 3.77 -15.37
C ASP A 70 -16.33 4.57 -16.18
N ARG A 71 -16.81 5.34 -17.16
CA ARG A 71 -15.98 6.16 -18.04
C ARG A 71 -15.86 7.59 -17.55
N ASP A 72 -16.60 8.00 -16.52
CA ASP A 72 -16.51 9.34 -15.96
C ASP A 72 -15.22 9.49 -15.12
N PRO A 73 -14.23 10.31 -15.57
CA PRO A 73 -12.95 10.48 -14.89
C PRO A 73 -13.07 11.12 -13.50
N SER A 74 -14.21 11.74 -13.17
CA SER A 74 -14.48 12.30 -11.86
C SER A 74 -14.84 11.25 -10.80
N THR A 75 -15.09 10.00 -11.22
CA THR A 75 -15.41 8.90 -10.30
C THR A 75 -14.14 8.24 -9.73
N PRO A 76 -14.14 7.81 -8.45
CA PRO A 76 -13.04 7.03 -7.90
C PRO A 76 -12.75 5.73 -8.68
N TRP A 77 -13.80 5.10 -9.23
CA TRP A 77 -13.69 3.89 -10.05
C TRP A 77 -12.87 4.11 -11.32
N SER A 78 -13.23 5.09 -12.16
CA SER A 78 -12.51 5.37 -13.41
C SER A 78 -11.04 5.70 -13.15
N ARG A 79 -10.76 6.50 -12.11
CA ARG A 79 -9.38 6.79 -11.68
C ARG A 79 -8.63 5.53 -11.27
N ALA A 80 -9.28 4.62 -10.55
CA ALA A 80 -8.66 3.36 -10.11
C ALA A 80 -8.37 2.43 -11.29
N VAL A 81 -9.28 2.30 -12.24
CA VAL A 81 -9.07 1.53 -13.48
C VAL A 81 -7.87 2.10 -14.25
N CYS A 82 -7.84 3.41 -14.48
CA CYS A 82 -6.73 4.07 -15.17
C CYS A 82 -5.38 3.87 -14.44
N LYS A 83 -5.36 3.98 -13.10
CA LYS A 83 -4.16 3.68 -12.29
C LYS A 83 -3.72 2.22 -12.47
N GLY A 84 -4.66 1.28 -12.41
CA GLY A 84 -4.38 -0.15 -12.57
C GLY A 84 -3.83 -0.51 -13.96
N GLU A 85 -4.42 0.05 -15.03
CA GLU A 85 -3.94 -0.14 -16.41
C GLU A 85 -2.52 0.39 -16.59
N ARG A 86 -2.23 1.58 -16.06
CA ARG A 86 -0.88 2.15 -16.10
C ARG A 86 0.13 1.31 -15.33
N LEU A 87 -0.25 0.78 -14.16
CA LEU A 87 0.60 -0.13 -13.39
C LEU A 87 0.88 -1.43 -14.16
N LEU A 88 -0.16 -2.06 -14.72
CA LEU A 88 -0.02 -3.29 -15.51
C LEU A 88 0.81 -3.07 -16.78
N ALA A 89 0.70 -1.91 -17.42
CA ALA A 89 1.55 -1.54 -18.54
C ALA A 89 3.01 -1.33 -18.09
N ALA A 90 3.23 -0.63 -16.97
CA ALA A 90 4.56 -0.40 -16.41
C ALA A 90 5.30 -1.71 -16.08
N MET A 91 4.58 -2.70 -15.54
CA MET A 91 5.12 -4.02 -15.19
C MET A 91 5.62 -4.85 -16.40
N GLN A 92 5.29 -4.45 -17.63
CA GLN A 92 5.76 -5.14 -18.85
C GLN A 92 7.08 -4.60 -19.37
N TYR A 93 7.53 -3.44 -18.89
CA TYR A 93 8.78 -2.83 -19.31
C TYR A 93 9.92 -3.26 -18.38
N ASP A 94 11.10 -3.46 -18.98
CA ASP A 94 12.34 -3.40 -18.21
C ASP A 94 12.61 -1.95 -17.75
N HIS A 95 13.52 -1.80 -16.80
CA HIS A 95 13.81 -0.52 -16.17
C HIS A 95 14.13 0.60 -17.18
N ASP A 96 15.02 0.33 -18.14
CA ASP A 96 15.47 1.30 -19.14
C ASP A 96 14.35 1.74 -20.08
N LYS A 97 13.48 0.81 -20.48
CA LYS A 97 12.30 1.13 -21.28
C LYS A 97 11.29 1.92 -20.48
N LEU A 98 11.05 1.56 -19.21
CA LEU A 98 10.10 2.26 -18.36
C LEU A 98 10.53 3.72 -18.16
N ALA A 99 11.81 3.96 -17.87
CA ALA A 99 12.40 5.29 -17.71
C ALA A 99 12.23 6.19 -18.94
N LYS A 100 12.19 5.60 -20.14
CA LYS A 100 11.98 6.32 -21.41
C LYS A 100 10.51 6.45 -21.80
N SER A 101 9.64 5.61 -21.24
CA SER A 101 8.22 5.53 -21.64
C SER A 101 7.38 6.71 -21.15
N GLY A 102 7.78 7.35 -20.05
CA GLY A 102 6.97 8.36 -19.37
C GLY A 102 5.68 7.81 -18.71
N VAL A 103 5.51 6.48 -18.67
CA VAL A 103 4.34 5.82 -18.06
C VAL A 103 4.33 6.02 -16.55
N VAL A 104 5.51 5.96 -15.91
CA VAL A 104 5.73 6.20 -14.48
C VAL A 104 6.89 7.17 -14.32
N VAL A 105 6.71 8.22 -13.51
CA VAL A 105 7.75 9.21 -13.19
C VAL A 105 7.58 9.67 -11.73
N PRO A 106 8.64 9.63 -10.90
CA PRO A 106 9.94 9.00 -11.15
C PRO A 106 9.83 7.47 -11.17
N VAL A 107 10.75 6.80 -11.88
CA VAL A 107 10.84 5.32 -11.92
C VAL A 107 11.58 4.78 -10.70
N GLU A 108 12.57 5.53 -10.21
CA GLU A 108 13.39 5.17 -9.05
C GLU A 108 13.13 6.11 -7.89
N SER A 109 13.29 5.58 -6.68
CA SER A 109 13.38 6.38 -5.46
C SER A 109 14.81 6.87 -5.29
N PRO A 110 15.05 8.11 -4.81
CA PRO A 110 16.38 8.54 -4.39
C PRO A 110 16.82 7.90 -3.07
N TRP A 111 15.94 7.13 -2.41
CA TRP A 111 16.18 6.52 -1.11
C TRP A 111 16.46 5.02 -1.25
N ASP A 112 17.53 4.53 -0.60
CA ASP A 112 17.91 3.12 -0.61
C ASP A 112 18.47 2.65 0.75
N GLY A 113 18.46 1.34 0.98
CA GLY A 113 18.96 0.71 2.20
C GLY A 113 18.02 0.85 3.39
N GLU A 114 18.57 0.84 4.60
CA GLU A 114 17.77 0.84 5.84
C GLU A 114 17.17 2.20 6.20
N LEU A 115 17.63 3.31 5.59
CA LEU A 115 17.15 4.68 5.81
C LEU A 115 17.04 5.13 7.28
N ARG A 116 17.84 4.58 8.21
CA ARG A 116 17.69 4.89 9.65
C ARG A 116 17.98 6.33 9.96
N GLN A 117 19.06 6.87 9.39
CA GLN A 117 19.47 8.24 9.66
C GLN A 117 18.58 9.22 8.90
N GLU A 118 18.29 8.91 7.64
CA GLU A 118 17.47 9.73 6.75
C GLU A 118 16.06 9.87 7.31
N MET A 119 15.45 8.78 7.79
CA MET A 119 14.15 8.83 8.47
C MET A 119 14.20 9.71 9.73
N ARG A 120 15.25 9.58 10.56
CA ARG A 120 15.42 10.39 11.78
C ARG A 120 15.56 11.87 11.46
N ASP A 121 16.34 12.21 10.43
CA ASP A 121 16.56 13.58 9.96
C ASP A 121 15.26 14.20 9.46
N TRP A 122 14.40 13.38 8.85
CA TRP A 122 13.05 13.76 8.44
C TRP A 122 12.00 13.67 9.56
N GLY A 123 12.37 13.44 10.82
CA GLY A 123 11.43 13.49 11.94
C GLY A 123 10.61 12.21 12.17
N TYR A 124 10.96 11.11 11.53
CA TYR A 124 10.41 9.79 11.84
C TYR A 124 11.07 9.21 13.10
N LYS A 125 10.29 8.40 13.82
CA LYS A 125 10.79 7.50 14.86
C LYS A 125 10.43 6.07 14.53
N ASP A 126 11.34 5.16 14.85
CA ASP A 126 11.08 3.73 14.88
C ASP A 126 10.13 3.41 16.04
N PHE A 127 9.29 2.40 15.84
CA PHE A 127 8.52 1.79 16.93
C PHE A 127 9.47 1.19 17.97
N THR A 128 9.11 1.33 19.25
CA THR A 128 9.85 0.68 20.32
C THR A 128 9.68 -0.84 20.26
N GLU A 129 10.50 -1.58 21.00
CA GLU A 129 10.31 -3.04 21.13
C GLU A 129 8.90 -3.38 21.63
N ALA A 130 8.39 -2.63 22.61
CA ALA A 130 7.02 -2.81 23.12
C ALA A 130 5.94 -2.51 22.05
N ASP A 131 6.15 -1.48 21.21
CA ASP A 131 5.23 -1.18 20.11
C ASP A 131 5.25 -2.30 19.06
N ASN A 132 6.44 -2.84 18.75
CA ASN A 132 6.59 -3.95 17.81
C ASN A 132 6.02 -5.26 18.36
N ASP A 133 6.14 -5.53 19.66
CA ASP A 133 5.51 -6.71 20.29
C ASP A 133 3.97 -6.66 20.18
N LEU A 134 3.39 -5.47 20.34
CA LEU A 134 1.95 -5.28 20.09
C LEU A 134 1.60 -5.48 18.63
N LEU A 135 2.49 -5.07 17.72
CA LEU A 135 2.31 -5.26 16.29
C LEU A 135 2.45 -6.74 15.88
N ASP A 136 3.39 -7.48 16.48
CA ASP A 136 3.62 -8.91 16.28
C ASP A 136 2.34 -9.72 16.49
N PHE A 137 1.54 -9.36 17.49
CA PHE A 137 0.24 -9.98 17.72
C PHE A 137 -0.73 -9.75 16.55
N GLY A 138 -0.75 -8.54 16.00
CA GLY A 138 -1.52 -8.20 14.79
C GLY A 138 -0.98 -8.85 13.52
N CYS A 139 0.31 -9.17 13.48
CA CYS A 139 1.04 -9.83 12.40
C CYS A 139 0.88 -11.37 12.37
N GLN A 140 0.30 -11.98 13.41
CA GLN A 140 0.00 -13.42 13.40
C GLN A 140 -1.30 -13.69 12.64
N PHE A 141 -1.21 -13.95 11.33
CA PHE A 141 -2.38 -14.05 10.45
C PHE A 141 -3.29 -15.25 10.72
N ASP A 142 -2.83 -16.24 11.50
CA ASP A 142 -3.68 -17.29 12.04
C ASP A 142 -4.80 -16.72 12.93
N ASN A 143 -4.55 -15.60 13.62
CA ASN A 143 -5.56 -14.92 14.45
C ASN A 143 -6.65 -14.23 13.63
N TRP A 144 -6.43 -14.04 12.32
CA TRP A 144 -7.28 -13.25 11.44
C TRP A 144 -8.01 -14.11 10.39
N GLY A 145 -7.94 -15.43 10.51
CA GLY A 145 -8.66 -16.36 9.63
C GLY A 145 -8.03 -16.54 8.25
N PHE A 146 -6.80 -16.07 8.03
CA PHE A 146 -6.14 -16.18 6.72
C PHE A 146 -5.40 -17.51 6.50
N THR A 147 -5.42 -18.42 7.47
CA THR A 147 -4.65 -19.68 7.41
C THR A 147 -4.85 -20.45 6.11
N ALA A 148 -6.08 -20.53 5.58
CA ALA A 148 -6.35 -21.23 4.32
C ALA A 148 -5.65 -20.60 3.11
N ALA A 149 -5.63 -19.26 3.03
CA ALA A 149 -4.96 -18.55 1.94
C ALA A 149 -3.44 -18.77 2.00
N PHE A 150 -2.85 -18.70 3.20
CA PHE A 150 -1.42 -18.91 3.39
C PHE A 150 -1.00 -20.36 3.11
N GLN A 151 -1.82 -21.34 3.52
CA GLN A 151 -1.63 -22.74 3.17
C GLN A 151 -1.68 -22.97 1.66
N ALA A 152 -2.64 -22.36 0.95
CA ALA A 152 -2.75 -22.46 -0.50
C ALA A 152 -1.54 -21.84 -1.22
N LEU A 153 -0.97 -20.78 -0.66
CA LEU A 153 0.26 -20.15 -1.15
C LEU A 153 1.54 -20.88 -0.73
N GLY A 154 1.46 -21.87 0.18
CA GLY A 154 2.61 -22.59 0.70
C GLY A 154 3.55 -21.75 1.58
N ILE A 155 3.03 -20.69 2.20
CA ILE A 155 3.79 -19.77 3.06
C ILE A 155 3.32 -19.81 4.50
N SER A 156 4.19 -19.41 5.45
CA SER A 156 3.81 -19.33 6.86
C SER A 156 2.97 -18.08 7.13
N SER A 157 1.90 -18.25 7.91
CA SER A 157 1.05 -17.18 8.47
C SER A 157 1.70 -16.38 9.60
N LYS A 158 2.90 -16.77 10.03
CA LYS A 158 3.68 -16.02 11.00
C LYS A 158 4.43 -14.89 10.31
N SER A 159 4.46 -13.72 10.93
CA SER A 159 5.28 -12.59 10.51
C SER A 159 5.69 -11.76 11.73
N SER A 160 6.67 -10.89 11.54
CA SER A 160 7.12 -9.92 12.56
C SER A 160 6.71 -8.51 12.17
N GLY A 161 6.23 -7.76 13.15
CA GLY A 161 5.84 -6.38 13.07
C GLY A 161 7.04 -5.45 13.04
N GLU A 162 7.04 -4.53 12.09
CA GLU A 162 7.92 -3.38 12.06
C GLU A 162 7.10 -2.12 11.77
N GLY A 163 7.41 -1.03 12.47
CA GLY A 163 6.70 0.23 12.27
C GLY A 163 7.54 1.48 12.46
N VAL A 164 7.10 2.55 11.80
CA VAL A 164 7.65 3.90 11.93
C VAL A 164 6.52 4.91 11.96
N MET A 165 6.75 6.01 12.69
CA MET A 165 5.78 7.10 12.81
C MET A 165 6.46 8.45 12.65
N HIS A 166 5.79 9.36 11.95
CA HIS A 166 6.23 10.73 11.70
C HIS A 166 5.58 11.70 12.69
N LEU A 167 5.98 11.63 13.96
CA LEU A 167 5.37 12.43 15.03
C LEU A 167 6.41 13.05 15.97
N ASP A 168 7.14 12.21 16.71
CA ASP A 168 8.12 12.64 17.72
C ASP A 168 9.50 12.04 17.42
N GLY A 169 9.93 12.11 16.16
CA GLY A 169 11.29 11.74 15.78
C GLY A 169 12.34 12.65 16.42
N PRO A 170 13.62 12.22 16.48
CA PRO A 170 14.68 13.01 17.13
C PRO A 170 14.88 14.42 16.54
N ALA A 171 14.59 14.62 15.25
CA ALA A 171 14.68 15.93 14.60
C ALA A 171 13.48 16.85 14.87
N VAL A 172 12.42 16.34 15.51
CA VAL A 172 11.20 17.12 15.76
C VAL A 172 11.40 18.07 16.93
N ILE A 173 11.32 19.37 16.64
CA ILE A 173 11.37 20.43 17.64
C ILE A 173 9.96 20.98 17.80
N ARG A 174 9.34 20.76 18.96
CA ARG A 174 8.00 21.30 19.27
C ARG A 174 8.06 22.82 19.43
N LYS A 175 6.94 23.48 19.11
CA LYS A 175 6.77 24.91 19.38
C LYS A 175 6.65 25.17 20.88
N GLN A 176 6.72 26.44 21.29
CA GLN A 176 6.61 26.84 22.70
C GLN A 176 5.30 26.40 23.37
N ASP A 177 4.21 26.30 22.59
CA ASP A 177 2.90 25.81 23.02
C ASP A 177 2.78 24.28 22.99
N ASN A 178 3.90 23.57 22.80
CA ASN A 178 4.01 22.12 22.66
C ASN A 178 3.34 21.54 21.39
N SER A 179 2.86 22.37 20.46
CA SER A 179 2.34 21.90 19.17
C SER A 179 3.46 21.40 18.25
N LEU A 180 3.13 20.46 17.37
CA LEU A 180 4.04 19.93 16.36
C LEU A 180 4.10 20.91 15.17
N PRO A 181 5.28 21.37 14.75
CA PRO A 181 5.39 22.18 13.54
C PRO A 181 5.35 21.29 12.29
N PRO A 182 4.92 21.83 11.14
CA PRO A 182 5.31 21.27 9.84
C PRO A 182 6.85 21.12 9.77
N PRO A 183 7.36 20.10 9.07
CA PRO A 183 6.63 19.17 8.20
C PRO A 183 6.06 17.94 8.93
N VAL A 184 6.05 17.86 10.27
CA VAL A 184 5.53 16.69 10.99
C VAL A 184 4.07 16.42 10.60
N THR A 185 3.76 15.20 10.17
CA THR A 185 2.45 14.88 9.58
C THR A 185 1.59 13.96 10.43
N GLY A 186 2.16 13.22 11.38
CA GLY A 186 1.44 12.16 12.10
C GLY A 186 1.32 10.84 11.33
N ALA A 187 2.02 10.70 10.20
CA ALA A 187 2.03 9.47 9.42
C ALA A 187 2.41 8.25 10.28
N ASP A 188 1.79 7.12 10.01
CA ASP A 188 1.96 5.88 10.78
C ASP A 188 1.98 4.70 9.81
N PHE A 189 3.05 3.92 9.85
CA PHE A 189 3.27 2.79 8.97
C PHE A 189 3.51 1.55 9.82
N LYS A 190 2.59 0.59 9.74
CA LYS A 190 2.67 -0.69 10.44
C LYS A 190 2.68 -1.82 9.43
N LEU A 191 3.80 -2.53 9.38
CA LEU A 191 4.03 -3.63 8.45
C LEU A 191 4.28 -4.93 9.20
N GLY A 192 3.77 -6.03 8.67
CA GLY A 192 4.23 -7.38 8.99
C GLY A 192 5.21 -7.86 7.92
N MET A 193 6.23 -8.62 8.32
CA MET A 193 7.24 -9.15 7.41
C MET A 193 7.55 -10.62 7.69
N ASN A 194 7.71 -11.38 6.62
CA ASN A 194 8.13 -12.77 6.65
C ASN A 194 9.24 -12.95 5.61
N ALA A 195 10.49 -12.69 6.02
CA ALA A 195 11.67 -12.81 5.16
C ALA A 195 11.81 -14.20 4.50
N PRO A 196 11.64 -15.33 5.21
CA PRO A 196 11.74 -16.66 4.61
C PRO A 196 10.74 -16.90 3.47
N SER A 197 9.49 -16.44 3.63
CA SER A 197 8.43 -16.61 2.63
C SER A 197 8.43 -15.50 1.57
N GLY A 198 9.18 -14.42 1.80
CA GLY A 198 9.20 -13.28 0.89
C GLY A 198 7.95 -12.43 0.93
N ALA A 199 7.28 -12.36 2.07
CA ALA A 199 5.98 -11.71 2.19
C ALA A 199 6.05 -10.44 3.05
N ILE A 200 5.43 -9.38 2.53
CA ILE A 200 5.26 -8.09 3.21
C ILE A 200 3.76 -7.86 3.36
N PHE A 201 3.33 -7.48 4.56
CA PHE A 201 1.94 -7.26 4.91
C PHE A 201 1.75 -5.83 5.39
N SER A 202 0.95 -5.06 4.67
CA SER A 202 0.54 -3.72 5.09
C SER A 202 -0.66 -3.85 6.01
N LEU A 203 -0.48 -3.51 7.29
CA LEU A 203 -1.50 -3.65 8.33
C LEU A 203 -2.27 -2.35 8.56
N ASP A 204 -1.54 -1.24 8.69
CA ASP A 204 -2.08 0.10 8.92
C ASP A 204 -1.14 1.08 8.23
N LEU A 205 -1.65 1.77 7.21
CA LEU A 205 -0.89 2.69 6.38
C LEU A 205 -1.58 4.05 6.38
N LYS A 206 -1.03 4.97 7.16
CA LYS A 206 -1.50 6.35 7.26
C LYS A 206 -0.49 7.27 6.60
N SER A 207 -0.79 7.67 5.38
CA SER A 207 0.13 8.43 4.54
C SER A 207 0.41 9.84 5.10
N PRO A 208 1.61 10.42 4.86
CA PRO A 208 1.93 11.77 5.29
C PRO A 208 0.97 12.83 4.76
N SER A 209 0.55 12.73 3.50
CA SER A 209 -0.40 13.67 2.91
C SER A 209 -1.76 13.68 3.60
N GLU A 210 -2.20 12.52 4.10
CA GLU A 210 -3.53 12.40 4.71
C GLU A 210 -3.53 12.77 6.18
N GLU A 211 -2.56 12.25 6.95
CA GLU A 211 -2.48 12.59 8.38
C GLU A 211 -2.15 14.07 8.59
N ALA A 212 -1.38 14.69 7.68
CA ALA A 212 -1.09 16.12 7.73
C ALA A 212 -2.36 16.98 7.69
N LYS A 213 -3.39 16.60 6.91
CA LYS A 213 -4.66 17.35 6.84
C LYS A 213 -5.30 17.47 8.22
N THR A 214 -5.37 16.34 8.92
CA THR A 214 -5.97 16.26 10.26
C THR A 214 -5.08 16.98 11.27
N LEU A 215 -3.77 16.72 11.25
CA LEU A 215 -2.82 17.30 12.21
C LEU A 215 -2.68 18.82 12.07
N TRP A 216 -2.69 19.34 10.83
CA TRP A 216 -2.53 20.77 10.55
C TRP A 216 -3.86 21.52 10.47
N GLY A 217 -4.99 20.82 10.51
CA GLY A 217 -6.32 21.42 10.42
C GLY A 217 -6.61 22.01 9.05
N VAL A 218 -6.10 21.39 7.98
CA VAL A 218 -6.28 21.83 6.58
C VAL A 218 -7.07 20.80 5.79
N SER A 219 -7.90 21.25 4.85
CA SER A 219 -8.63 20.32 3.96
C SER A 219 -7.73 19.71 2.88
N ARG A 220 -6.59 20.36 2.58
CA ARG A 220 -5.60 19.92 1.62
C ARG A 220 -4.21 20.42 2.00
N VAL A 221 -3.19 19.66 1.61
CA VAL A 221 -1.79 20.08 1.68
C VAL A 221 -1.49 20.87 0.41
N ALA A 222 -0.99 22.11 0.54
CA ALA A 222 -0.93 23.04 -0.58
C ALA A 222 0.16 22.67 -1.58
N SER A 223 1.26 22.08 -1.11
CA SER A 223 2.35 21.58 -1.95
C SER A 223 2.97 20.30 -1.40
N ALA A 224 3.42 19.42 -2.28
CA ALA A 224 4.19 18.23 -1.91
C ALA A 224 5.51 18.56 -1.18
N ASP A 225 6.04 19.78 -1.35
CA ASP A 225 7.26 20.24 -0.68
C ASP A 225 7.03 20.56 0.82
N GLU A 226 5.77 20.64 1.25
CA GLU A 226 5.43 20.78 2.68
C GLU A 226 5.49 19.45 3.44
N LEU A 227 5.53 18.33 2.71
CA LEU A 227 5.60 16.97 3.25
C LEU A 227 7.06 16.52 3.40
N PRO A 228 7.36 15.54 4.28
CA PRO A 228 8.68 14.94 4.34
C PRO A 228 9.09 14.38 2.97
N ALA A 229 10.40 14.40 2.69
CA ALA A 229 10.89 13.88 1.41
C ALA A 229 10.79 12.34 1.33
N ILE A 230 10.94 11.66 2.46
CA ILE A 230 10.58 10.24 2.61
C ILE A 230 9.08 10.19 2.95
N ARG A 231 8.24 9.97 1.94
CA ARG A 231 6.77 9.99 2.10
C ARG A 231 6.03 8.88 1.39
N TYR A 232 6.69 8.19 0.47
CA TYR A 232 6.08 7.11 -0.29
C TYR A 232 6.13 5.83 0.52
N VAL A 233 5.03 5.09 0.52
CA VAL A 233 4.94 3.79 1.21
C VAL A 233 6.00 2.81 0.71
N SER A 234 6.40 2.90 -0.56
CA SER A 234 7.48 2.09 -1.14
C SER A 234 8.82 2.33 -0.44
N ASP A 235 9.18 3.59 -0.15
CA ASP A 235 10.45 3.93 0.51
C ASP A 235 10.47 3.41 1.95
N ILE A 236 9.36 3.61 2.68
CA ILE A 236 9.21 3.10 4.04
C ILE A 236 9.27 1.58 4.05
N THR A 237 8.54 0.93 3.14
CA THR A 237 8.49 -0.53 3.03
C THR A 237 9.85 -1.10 2.68
N TRP A 238 10.57 -0.50 1.72
CA TRP A 238 11.91 -0.92 1.33
C TRP A 238 12.90 -0.82 2.48
N ALA A 239 12.86 0.29 3.22
CA ALA A 239 13.71 0.48 4.38
C ALA A 239 13.45 -0.53 5.49
N LEU A 240 12.18 -0.76 5.85
CA LEU A 240 11.80 -1.75 6.85
C LEU A 240 12.15 -3.17 6.37
N TRP A 241 11.96 -3.49 5.09
CA TRP A 241 12.37 -4.78 4.53
C TRP A 241 13.88 -5.01 4.64
N ASN A 242 14.70 -3.99 4.31
CA ASN A 242 16.16 -4.07 4.48
C ASN A 242 16.54 -4.38 5.93
N ARG A 243 15.94 -3.68 6.90
CA ARG A 243 16.19 -3.89 8.33
C ARG A 243 15.79 -5.29 8.76
N HIS A 244 14.59 -5.73 8.38
CA HIS A 244 14.04 -7.03 8.72
C HIS A 244 14.90 -8.16 8.17
N VAL A 245 15.22 -8.11 6.87
CA VAL A 245 16.05 -9.13 6.21
C VAL A 245 17.44 -9.19 6.83
N ASN A 246 18.06 -8.04 7.12
CA ASN A 246 19.38 -8.01 7.76
C ASN A 246 19.35 -8.64 9.17
N LYS A 247 18.30 -8.35 9.95
CA LYS A 247 18.06 -8.94 11.28
C LYS A 247 17.89 -10.46 11.20
N GLU A 248 17.14 -10.96 10.23
CA GLU A 248 16.85 -12.39 10.04
C GLU A 248 17.92 -13.12 9.21
N HIS A 249 19.00 -12.43 8.81
CA HIS A 249 20.02 -12.96 7.89
C HIS A 249 19.43 -13.56 6.59
N GLY A 250 18.37 -12.92 6.06
CA GLY A 250 17.63 -13.38 4.89
C GLY A 250 18.22 -12.91 3.56
N ASN A 251 17.45 -13.12 2.48
CA ASN A 251 17.78 -12.64 1.14
C ASN A 251 16.95 -11.40 0.79
N ILE A 252 17.62 -10.27 0.56
CA ILE A 252 16.96 -8.99 0.26
C ILE A 252 16.13 -9.04 -1.02
N ASN A 253 16.51 -9.89 -1.97
CA ASN A 253 15.82 -10.06 -3.25
C ASN A 253 14.61 -11.00 -3.16
N ASN A 254 14.28 -11.53 -1.98
CA ASN A 254 13.23 -12.52 -1.82
C ASN A 254 11.83 -11.91 -1.71
N VAL A 255 11.57 -10.68 -2.16
CA VAL A 255 10.19 -10.15 -2.14
C VAL A 255 9.35 -10.86 -3.21
N ARG A 256 8.31 -11.58 -2.76
CA ARG A 256 7.43 -12.40 -3.60
C ARG A 256 5.96 -12.01 -3.47
N TYR A 257 5.56 -11.58 -2.28
CA TYR A 257 4.17 -11.27 -1.96
C TYR A 257 4.08 -9.93 -1.25
N ILE A 258 3.14 -9.10 -1.70
CA ILE A 258 2.75 -7.87 -1.01
C ILE A 258 1.26 -7.98 -0.75
N PHE A 259 0.89 -7.96 0.52
CA PHE A 259 -0.49 -8.00 0.99
C PHE A 259 -0.87 -6.64 1.56
N ALA A 260 -2.08 -6.19 1.23
CA ALA A 260 -2.74 -5.11 1.95
C ALA A 260 -3.94 -5.71 2.67
N ILE A 261 -3.99 -5.57 3.99
CA ILE A 261 -5.09 -6.09 4.80
C ILE A 261 -5.76 -4.96 5.58
N ASN A 262 -6.97 -5.21 6.07
CA ASN A 262 -7.76 -4.24 6.86
C ASN A 262 -7.89 -2.87 6.18
N ILE A 263 -8.14 -2.86 4.87
CA ILE A 263 -8.36 -1.65 4.09
C ILE A 263 -9.60 -0.94 4.63
N ALA A 264 -9.41 0.25 5.19
CA ALA A 264 -10.47 1.06 5.80
C ALA A 264 -10.72 2.38 5.04
N ASN A 265 -10.17 2.52 3.83
CA ASN A 265 -10.39 3.68 2.97
C ASN A 265 -11.75 3.52 2.25
N PRO A 266 -12.73 4.41 2.48
CA PRO A 266 -14.08 4.25 1.92
C PRO A 266 -14.11 4.21 0.38
N ASP A 267 -13.28 5.02 -0.29
CA ASP A 267 -13.20 4.99 -1.75
C ASP A 267 -12.66 3.65 -2.23
N THR A 268 -11.67 3.08 -1.54
CA THR A 268 -11.10 1.78 -1.89
C THR A 268 -12.09 0.64 -1.64
N GLU A 269 -12.83 0.68 -0.53
CA GLU A 269 -13.92 -0.27 -0.26
C GLU A 269 -14.97 -0.24 -1.38
N MET A 270 -15.43 0.96 -1.76
CA MET A 270 -16.38 1.13 -2.87
C MET A 270 -15.84 0.58 -4.20
N ILE A 271 -14.55 0.83 -4.50
CA ILE A 271 -13.90 0.28 -5.71
C ILE A 271 -13.88 -1.25 -5.64
N MET A 272 -13.52 -1.85 -4.50
CA MET A 272 -13.48 -3.30 -4.35
C MET A 272 -14.86 -3.94 -4.51
N GLU A 273 -15.89 -3.39 -3.87
CA GLU A 273 -17.27 -3.86 -4.00
C GLU A 273 -17.77 -3.81 -5.45
N LYS A 274 -17.46 -2.71 -6.15
CA LYS A 274 -17.78 -2.54 -7.56
C LYS A 274 -17.04 -3.57 -8.42
N ALA A 275 -15.76 -3.82 -8.17
CA ALA A 275 -14.99 -4.83 -8.89
C ALA A 275 -15.58 -6.24 -8.69
N LEU A 276 -15.87 -6.64 -7.45
CA LEU A 276 -16.43 -7.96 -7.12
C LEU A 276 -17.83 -8.18 -7.72
N THR A 277 -18.62 -7.11 -7.85
CA THR A 277 -19.95 -7.17 -8.47
C THR A 277 -19.85 -7.21 -10.00
N LYS A 278 -18.93 -6.44 -10.58
CA LYS A 278 -18.76 -6.30 -12.03
C LYS A 278 -18.08 -7.51 -12.66
N TYR A 279 -17.09 -8.09 -11.97
CA TYR A 279 -16.28 -9.19 -12.44
C TYR A 279 -16.62 -10.45 -11.61
N THR A 280 -17.42 -11.33 -12.19
CA THR A 280 -17.67 -12.65 -11.59
C THR A 280 -16.55 -13.60 -12.01
N PRO A 281 -15.95 -14.35 -11.06
CA PRO A 281 -15.06 -15.45 -11.43
C PRO A 281 -15.83 -16.41 -12.32
N GLY A 282 -15.23 -16.82 -13.45
CA GLY A 282 -15.81 -17.86 -14.30
C GLY A 282 -16.04 -19.12 -13.45
N LYS A 283 -17.20 -19.77 -13.62
CA LYS A 283 -17.42 -21.08 -12.99
C LYS A 283 -16.37 -22.04 -13.52
N ASP A 284 -15.64 -22.65 -12.60
CA ASP A 284 -14.74 -23.75 -12.93
C ASP A 284 -15.61 -24.92 -13.40
N ASN A 285 -15.47 -25.34 -14.66
CA ASN A 285 -16.35 -26.35 -15.27
C ASN A 285 -15.97 -27.78 -14.88
N GLY A 286 -15.07 -27.98 -13.90
CA GLY A 286 -14.79 -29.29 -13.33
C GLY A 286 -14.16 -30.31 -14.28
N GLU A 287 -13.68 -29.89 -15.47
CA GLU A 287 -12.88 -30.76 -16.33
C GLU A 287 -11.42 -30.64 -15.90
N GLY A 288 -11.07 -31.51 -14.93
CA GLY A 288 -9.76 -31.63 -14.34
C GLY A 288 -8.66 -32.01 -15.33
N LEU A 289 -7.44 -31.64 -14.94
CA LEU A 289 -6.17 -32.18 -15.43
C LEU A 289 -6.06 -33.69 -15.17
#